data_AF-D8LHJ0-F1
#
_entry.id   AF-D8LHJ0-F1
#
_cell.length_a   1.000
_cell.length_b   1.000
_cell.length_c   1.000
_cell.angle_alpha   90.00
_cell.angle_beta   90.00
_cell.angle_gamma   90.00
#
_symmetry.space_group_name_H-M   'P 1'
#
loop_
_entity.id
_entity.type
_entity.pdbx_description
1 polymer ?
#
loop_
_entity_poly.entity_id
_entity_poly.type
_entity_poly.pdbx_seq_one_letter_code
_entity_poly.pdbx_strand_id
1 'polypeptide(L)' 'MEYTDMMFDKFGVPAEFMSKDAVLACFSIGRTTASLVDVGGDIAVVTPVYDG' A
#
# COMPACT_ATOMS: atom_id res chain seq x y z
N MET A 1 1.38 -12.12 -9.68
CA MET A 1 2.35 -11.77 -10.74
C MET A 1 1.68 -11.06 -11.89
N GLU A 2 0.38 -11.29 -12.18
CA GLU A 2 -0.35 -10.61 -13.25
C GLU A 2 -0.15 -9.07 -13.31
N TYR A 3 -0.25 -8.36 -12.18
CA TYR A 3 -0.03 -6.90 -12.16
C TYR A 3 1.41 -6.50 -12.48
N THR A 4 2.38 -7.24 -11.95
CA THR A 4 3.82 -7.04 -12.23
C THR A 4 4.11 -7.27 -13.71
N ASP A 5 3.60 -8.36 -14.29
CA ASP A 5 3.79 -8.68 -15.70
C ASP A 5 3.13 -7.60 -16.58
N MET A 6 1.96 -7.11 -16.21
CA MET A 6 1.32 -5.99 -16.90
C MET A 6 2.16 -4.71 -16.86
N MET A 7 2.74 -4.37 -15.71
CA MET A 7 3.59 -3.18 -15.57
C MET A 7 4.84 -3.24 -16.45
N PHE A 8 5.49 -4.39 -16.53
CA PHE A 8 6.69 -4.56 -17.36
C PHE A 8 6.36 -4.78 -18.84
N ASP A 9 5.49 -5.72 -19.18
CA ASP A 9 5.26 -6.13 -20.57
C ASP A 9 4.40 -5.13 -21.35
N LYS A 10 3.34 -4.62 -20.71
CA LYS A 10 2.42 -3.68 -21.38
C LYS A 10 2.86 -2.23 -21.24
N PHE A 11 3.35 -1.84 -20.06
CA PHE A 11 3.67 -0.45 -19.76
C PHE A 11 5.16 -0.13 -19.80
N GLY A 12 6.05 -1.13 -19.87
CA GLY A 12 7.48 -0.93 -20.06
C GLY A 12 8.14 -0.15 -18.92
N VAL A 13 7.62 -0.23 -17.69
CA VAL A 13 8.19 0.51 -16.56
C VAL A 13 9.59 -0.04 -16.23
N PRO A 14 10.57 0.80 -15.88
CA PRO A 14 11.92 0.35 -15.60
C PRO A 14 12.04 -0.39 -14.26
N ALA A 15 11.11 -0.14 -13.33
CA ALA A 15 11.02 -0.78 -12.03
C ALA A 15 9.62 -0.54 -11.43
N GLU A 16 9.20 -1.43 -10.53
CA GLU A 16 8.02 -1.26 -9.70
C GLU A 16 8.30 -1.62 -8.24
N PHE A 17 7.49 -1.09 -7.31
CA PHE A 17 7.50 -1.48 -5.90
C PHE A 17 6.07 -1.54 -5.37
N MET A 18 5.62 -2.74 -5.01
CA MET A 18 4.31 -2.96 -4.41
C MET A 18 4.45 -3.04 -2.89
N SER A 19 3.62 -2.28 -2.17
CA SER A 19 3.61 -2.25 -0.71
C SER A 19 2.19 -2.20 -0.17
N LYS A 20 2.04 -2.45 1.13
CA LYS A 20 0.78 -2.31 1.83
C LYS A 20 0.46 -0.83 2.01
N ASP A 21 -0.71 -0.42 1.55
CA ASP A 21 -1.26 0.93 1.70
C ASP A 21 -1.19 1.44 3.15
N ALA A 22 -1.60 0.63 4.12
CA ALA A 22 -1.65 1.03 5.51
C ALA A 22 -0.26 1.32 6.09
N VAL A 23 0.73 0.52 5.71
CA VAL A 23 2.12 0.71 6.11
C VAL A 23 2.67 2.00 5.50
N LEU A 24 2.41 2.27 4.21
CA LEU A 24 2.84 3.51 3.57
C LEU A 24 2.17 4.76 4.16
N ALA A 25 0.88 4.67 4.51
CA ALA A 25 0.17 5.75 5.18
C ALA A 25 0.79 6.04 6.56
N CYS A 26 1.05 5.00 7.37
CA CYS A 26 1.72 5.16 8.66
C CYS A 26 3.17 5.70 8.50
N PHE A 27 3.90 5.22 7.50
CA PHE A 27 5.25 5.70 7.15
C PHE A 27 5.25 7.19 6.80
N SER A 28 4.25 7.68 6.05
CA SER A 28 4.15 9.09 5.62
C SER A 28 4.08 10.08 6.80
N ILE A 29 3.65 9.61 7.97
CA ILE A 29 3.57 10.39 9.21
C ILE A 29 4.58 9.95 10.28
N GLY A 30 5.59 9.16 9.89
CA GLY A 30 6.66 8.70 10.79
C GLY A 30 6.19 7.76 11.90
N ARG A 31 5.15 6.95 11.64
CA ARG A 31 4.62 5.96 12.59
C ARG A 31 4.93 4.56 12.08
N THR A 32 5.62 3.77 12.90
CA THR A 32 5.86 2.34 12.64
C THR A 32 4.83 1.44 13.33
N THR A 33 4.09 1.96 14.32
CA THR A 33 3.01 1.24 14.99
C THR A 33 1.80 2.15 15.12
N ALA A 34 0.66 1.73 14.57
CA ALA A 34 -0.61 2.47 14.59
C ALA A 34 -1.77 1.57 14.14
N SER A 35 -3.01 2.02 14.33
CA SER A 35 -4.17 1.46 13.64
C SER A 35 -4.65 2.47 12.61
N LEU A 36 -4.59 2.13 11.32
CA LEU A 36 -5.11 2.96 10.25
C LEU A 36 -6.60 2.69 10.07
N VAL A 37 -7.39 3.75 9.99
CA VAL A 37 -8.81 3.68 9.58
C VAL A 37 -8.92 4.42 8.26
N ASP A 38 -9.06 3.66 7.17
CA ASP A 38 -9.31 4.19 5.84
C ASP A 38 -10.82 4.12 5.55
N VAL A 39 -11.42 5.23 5.12
CA VAL A 39 -12.86 5.34 4.84
C VAL A 39 -13.01 5.72 3.37
N GLY A 40 -13.22 4.69 2.54
CA GLY A 40 -13.48 4.85 1.11
C GLY A 40 -14.95 5.12 0.80
N GLY A 41 -15.28 5.10 -0.49
CA GLY A 41 -16.64 5.34 -0.97
C GLY A 41 -17.68 4.32 -0.50
N ASP A 42 -17.31 3.03 -0.47
CA ASP A 42 -18.24 1.94 -0.14
C ASP A 42 -17.94 1.25 1.19
N ILE A 43 -16.68 1.26 1.63
CA ILE A 43 -16.18 0.45 2.75
C ILE A 43 -15.21 1.26 3.59
N ALA A 44 -15.28 1.05 4.91
CA ALA A 44 -14.24 1.43 5.84
C ALA A 44 -13.36 0.22 6.19
N VAL A 45 -12.05 0.37 6.09
CA VAL A 45 -11.05 -0.65 6.39
C VAL A 45 -10.24 -0.22 7.61
N VAL A 46 -10.10 -1.11 8.59
CA VAL A 46 -9.29 -0.88 9.79
C VAL A 46 -8.11 -1.84 9.80
N THR A 47 -6.91 -1.30 9.65
CA THR A 47 -5.67 -2.08 9.51
C THR A 47 -4.69 -1.75 10.63
N PRO A 48 -4.41 -2.70 11.56
CA PRO A 48 -3.34 -2.54 12.52
C PRO A 48 -1.97 -2.71 11.83
N VAL A 49 -1.06 -1.79 12.13
CA VAL A 49 0.34 -1.78 11.72
C VAL A 49 1.19 -1.87 12.99
N TYR A 50 2.12 -2.82 13.01
CA TYR A 50 3.04 -3.03 14.14
C TYR A 50 4.45 -3.21 13.60
N ASP A 51 5.35 -2.35 14.06
CA ASP A 51 6.76 -2.29 13.68
C ASP A 51 7.04 -2.26 12.15
N GLY A 52 6.25 -1.50 11.40
CA GLY A 52 6.43 -1.27 9.96
C GLY A 52 5.75 -2.32 9.09
#